data_AF-A0A952UA02-F1
#
_entry.id   AF-A0A952UA02-F1
#
_cell.length_a   1.000
_cell.length_b   1.000
_cell.length_c   1.000
_cell.angle_alpha   90.00
_cell.angle_beta   90.00
_cell.angle_gamma   90.00
#
_symmetry.space_group_name_H-M   'P 1'
#
loop_
_entity.id
_entity.type
_entity.pdbx_description
1 polymer ?
#
loop_
_entity_poly.entity_id
_entity_poly.type
_entity_poly.pdbx_seq_one_letter_code
_entity_poly.pdbx_strand_id
1 'polypeptide(L)'
;MTLIDFEQRLLSAQNRLKKATAALAPKHIGGEWEAYQAAYQEVISLERQIAAIKNESLAVPIEFPVAWDCGAPLPVVISNNWRTFLIFLSAEADEDGNFPFALVEFKRSASVKFGSPNDEVFRGHPLYGRGLEPYTAQRVINSAWITELENINKVHHGYSPDMWRSLIHYVSWFHDSTFECVAASFVVEIFHESLLQIMTRIHDRL
;
A
#
# COMPACT_ATOMS: atom_id res chain seq x y z
N MET A 1 27.75 -6.17 8.44
CA MET A 1 27.18 -7.32 7.70
C MET A 1 27.02 -6.90 6.25
N THR A 2 27.47 -7.70 5.28
CA THR A 2 27.49 -7.32 3.85
C THR A 2 26.21 -7.75 3.14
N LEU A 3 25.94 -7.21 1.94
CA LEU A 3 24.80 -7.65 1.12
C LEU A 3 24.86 -9.17 0.86
N ILE A 4 26.06 -9.70 0.61
CA ILE A 4 26.30 -11.13 0.37
C ILE A 4 25.86 -11.99 1.58
N ASP A 5 26.15 -11.53 2.80
CA ASP A 5 25.71 -12.23 4.02
C ASP A 5 24.18 -12.31 4.10
N PHE A 6 23.50 -11.20 3.80
CA PHE A 6 22.04 -11.16 3.76
C PHE A 6 21.44 -12.09 2.69
N GLU A 7 22.03 -12.12 1.49
CA GLU A 7 21.57 -13.00 0.41
C GLU A 7 21.77 -14.48 0.75
N GLN A 8 22.88 -14.84 1.40
CA GLN A 8 23.11 -16.20 1.89
C GLN A 8 22.10 -16.59 2.99
N ARG A 9 21.80 -15.68 3.92
CA ARG A 9 20.79 -15.88 4.96
C ARG A 9 19.39 -16.03 4.35
N LEU A 10 19.04 -15.21 3.36
CA LEU A 10 17.77 -15.30 2.66
C LEU A 10 17.60 -16.66 1.99
N LEU A 11 18.65 -17.15 1.30
CA LEU A 11 18.62 -18.48 0.68
C LEU A 11 18.40 -19.59 1.72
N SER A 12 19.04 -19.47 2.90
CA SER A 12 18.83 -20.40 4.01
C SER A 12 17.38 -20.36 4.54
N ALA A 13 16.83 -19.15 4.71
CA ALA A 13 15.45 -18.94 5.18
C ALA A 13 14.41 -19.46 4.18
N GLN A 14 14.61 -19.24 2.87
CA GLN A 14 13.75 -19.77 1.82
C GLN A 14 13.75 -21.31 1.81
N ASN A 15 14.91 -21.93 2.05
CA ASN A 15 14.99 -23.39 2.20
C ASN A 15 14.24 -23.89 3.44
N ARG A 16 14.27 -23.16 4.56
CA ARG A 16 13.45 -23.46 5.75
C ARG A 16 11.96 -23.33 5.45
N LEU A 17 11.55 -22.23 4.82
CA LEU A 17 10.16 -22.00 4.44
C LEU A 17 9.64 -23.12 3.53
N LYS A 18 10.40 -23.52 2.50
CA LYS A 18 10.04 -24.63 1.61
C LYS A 18 9.81 -25.93 2.37
N LYS A 19 10.66 -26.25 3.35
CA LYS A 19 10.49 -27.43 4.21
C LYS A 19 9.24 -27.32 5.10
N ALA A 20 9.02 -26.15 5.70
CA ALA A 20 7.85 -25.90 6.54
C ALA A 20 6.53 -25.98 5.74
N THR A 21 6.50 -25.41 4.53
CA THR A 21 5.35 -25.53 3.61
C THR A 21 5.06 -26.98 3.24
N ALA A 22 6.09 -27.78 2.93
CA ALA A 22 5.90 -29.21 2.66
C ALA A 22 5.35 -29.98 3.87
N ALA A 23 5.70 -29.55 5.09
CA ALA A 23 5.22 -30.13 6.33
C ALA A 23 3.76 -29.75 6.69
N LEU A 24 3.15 -28.79 5.98
CA LEU A 24 1.71 -28.46 6.15
C LEU A 24 0.78 -29.48 5.44
N ALA A 25 1.28 -30.21 4.43
CA ALA A 25 0.49 -31.13 3.60
C ALA A 25 0.13 -32.51 4.22
N PRO A 26 0.90 -33.11 5.15
CA PRO A 26 0.54 -34.36 5.83
C PRO A 26 -0.40 -34.13 7.04
N LYS A 27 -0.87 -35.22 7.67
CA LYS A 27 -1.72 -35.19 8.88
C LYS A 27 -1.09 -34.28 9.95
N HIS A 28 -1.85 -33.29 10.40
CA HIS A 28 -1.46 -32.33 11.43
C HIS A 28 -1.03 -33.04 12.72
N ILE A 29 0.24 -32.88 13.07
CA ILE A 29 0.90 -33.35 14.29
C ILE A 29 0.95 -32.20 15.32
N GLY A 30 0.75 -30.95 14.88
CA GLY A 30 0.75 -29.73 15.69
C GLY A 30 2.10 -28.99 15.62
N GLY A 31 2.08 -27.65 15.56
CA GLY A 31 3.28 -26.81 15.50
C GLY A 31 3.75 -26.44 14.08
N GLU A 32 3.17 -27.05 13.04
CA GLU A 32 3.62 -26.82 11.66
C GLU A 32 3.24 -25.42 11.16
N TRP A 33 2.11 -24.88 11.63
CA TRP A 33 1.66 -23.54 11.28
C TRP A 33 2.60 -22.48 11.88
N GLU A 34 3.00 -22.64 13.14
CA GLU A 34 3.93 -21.77 13.83
C GLU A 34 5.31 -21.81 13.16
N ALA A 35 5.79 -23.00 12.78
CA ALA A 35 7.05 -23.16 12.06
C ALA A 35 6.99 -22.50 10.67
N TYR A 36 5.89 -22.65 9.94
CA TYR A 36 5.66 -21.97 8.67
C TYR A 36 5.64 -20.46 8.84
N GLN A 37 4.89 -19.95 9.82
CA GLN A 37 4.76 -18.52 10.07
C GLN A 37 6.11 -17.90 10.46
N ALA A 38 6.89 -18.56 11.33
CA ALA A 38 8.21 -18.09 11.71
C ALA A 38 9.18 -18.05 10.52
N ALA A 39 9.22 -19.11 9.71
CA ALA A 39 10.06 -19.15 8.52
C ALA A 39 9.64 -18.12 7.47
N TYR A 40 8.34 -17.88 7.32
CA TYR A 40 7.78 -16.88 6.43
C TYR A 40 8.17 -15.46 6.86
N GLN A 41 8.00 -15.12 8.14
CA GLN A 41 8.39 -13.81 8.68
C GLN A 41 9.90 -13.57 8.55
N GLU A 42 10.71 -14.61 8.73
CA GLU A 42 12.16 -14.52 8.52
C GLU A 42 12.51 -14.14 7.06
N VAL A 43 11.87 -14.80 6.07
CA VAL A 43 12.06 -14.48 4.64
C VAL A 43 11.66 -13.03 4.35
N ILE A 44 10.46 -12.61 4.75
CA ILE A 44 9.96 -11.25 4.52
C ILE A 44 10.87 -10.20 5.16
N SER A 45 11.36 -10.46 6.37
CA SER A 45 12.29 -9.56 7.07
C SER A 45 13.62 -9.41 6.32
N LEU A 46 14.16 -10.51 5.78
CA LEU A 46 15.41 -10.49 5.01
C LEU A 46 15.23 -9.82 3.65
N GLU A 47 14.13 -10.07 2.95
CA GLU A 47 13.80 -9.41 1.68
C GLU A 47 13.71 -7.89 1.87
N ARG A 48 13.03 -7.43 2.92
CA ARG A 48 12.93 -6.00 3.26
C ARG A 48 14.31 -5.38 3.53
N GLN A 49 15.18 -6.08 4.25
CA GLN A 49 16.54 -5.61 4.54
C GLN A 49 17.41 -5.54 3.28
N ILE A 50 17.32 -6.55 2.41
CA ILE A 50 18.04 -6.55 1.13
C ILE A 50 17.58 -5.40 0.25
N ALA A 51 16.26 -5.19 0.11
CA ALA A 51 15.70 -4.08 -0.66
C ALA A 51 16.16 -2.72 -0.12
N ALA A 52 16.25 -2.56 1.21
CA ALA A 52 16.80 -1.35 1.83
C ALA A 52 18.27 -1.12 1.48
N ILE A 53 19.11 -2.17 1.56
CA ILE A 53 20.54 -2.09 1.22
C ILE A 53 20.75 -1.75 -0.26
N LYS A 54 19.89 -2.28 -1.14
CA LYS A 54 19.91 -2.01 -2.59
C LYS A 54 19.28 -0.67 -2.97
N ASN A 55 18.75 0.09 -2.01
CA ASN A 55 18.02 1.33 -2.24
C ASN A 55 16.83 1.16 -3.22
N GLU A 56 16.18 0.00 -3.15
CA GLU A 56 14.97 -0.28 -3.92
C GLU A 56 13.73 0.34 -3.27
N SER A 57 12.60 0.30 -3.98
CA SER A 57 11.33 0.77 -3.44
C SER A 57 10.92 -0.03 -2.20
N LEU A 58 10.52 0.67 -1.14
CA LEU A 58 10.05 0.08 0.11
C LEU A 58 8.79 0.79 0.61
N ALA A 59 7.77 0.03 0.99
CA ALA A 59 6.61 0.58 1.66
C ALA A 59 6.91 0.76 3.16
N VAL A 60 6.49 1.90 3.70
CA VAL A 60 6.59 2.22 5.12
C VAL A 60 5.26 2.80 5.61
N PRO A 61 4.75 2.37 6.77
CA PRO A 61 3.55 2.96 7.36
C PRO A 61 3.66 4.47 7.53
N ILE A 62 2.53 5.15 7.37
CA ILE A 62 2.39 6.58 7.65
C ILE A 62 1.38 6.79 8.77
N GLU A 63 1.49 7.93 9.46
CA GLU A 63 0.42 8.39 10.31
C GLU A 63 -0.79 8.70 9.44
N PHE A 64 -1.88 8.00 9.70
CA PHE A 64 -3.10 8.09 8.93
C PHE A 64 -4.28 8.06 9.91
N PRO A 65 -5.12 9.10 9.93
CA PRO A 65 -6.00 9.37 11.07
C PRO A 65 -7.26 8.48 11.11
N VAL A 66 -7.41 7.51 10.20
CA VAL A 66 -8.60 6.67 10.10
C VAL A 66 -8.23 5.26 9.65
N ALA A 67 -8.75 4.25 10.34
CA ALA A 67 -8.70 2.87 9.87
C ALA A 67 -9.91 2.57 8.99
N TRP A 68 -9.80 1.61 8.07
CA TRP A 68 -10.90 1.19 7.21
C TRP A 68 -11.28 -0.28 7.43
N ASP A 69 -12.53 -0.59 7.11
CA ASP A 69 -13.05 -1.94 7.23
C ASP A 69 -12.23 -2.92 6.36
N CYS A 70 -11.80 -4.05 6.95
CA CYS A 70 -10.97 -5.03 6.26
C CYS A 70 -11.78 -6.02 5.40
N GLY A 71 -13.10 -6.08 5.57
CA GLY A 71 -13.98 -6.99 4.82
C GLY A 71 -14.66 -6.32 3.63
N ALA A 72 -15.34 -5.19 3.86
CA ALA A 72 -16.12 -4.46 2.85
C ALA A 72 -15.91 -2.93 2.96
N PRO A 73 -14.70 -2.41 2.67
CA PRO A 73 -14.39 -0.98 2.76
C PRO A 73 -15.08 -0.11 1.70
N LEU A 74 -15.67 -0.72 0.66
CA LEU A 74 -16.35 -0.04 -0.46
C LEU A 74 -15.57 1.16 -1.04
N PRO A 75 -14.30 0.97 -1.46
CA PRO A 75 -13.48 2.08 -1.93
C PRO A 75 -14.02 2.68 -3.23
N VAL A 76 -14.12 4.00 -3.29
CA VAL A 76 -14.49 4.77 -4.48
C VAL A 76 -13.42 5.80 -4.77
N VAL A 77 -12.97 5.85 -6.03
CA VAL A 77 -11.94 6.79 -6.48
C VAL A 77 -12.52 7.77 -7.49
N ILE A 78 -12.30 9.05 -7.26
CA ILE A 78 -12.58 10.13 -8.20
C ILE A 78 -11.29 10.90 -8.41
N SER A 79 -10.83 11.03 -9.65
CA SER A 79 -9.59 11.74 -9.93
C SER A 79 -9.76 12.69 -11.10
N ASN A 80 -9.13 13.85 -10.99
CA ASN A 80 -8.87 14.76 -12.11
C ASN A 80 -7.35 14.97 -12.25
N ASN A 81 -6.95 15.94 -13.07
CA ASN A 81 -5.53 16.21 -13.37
C ASN A 81 -4.70 16.76 -12.19
N TRP A 82 -5.32 17.16 -11.08
CA TRP A 82 -4.63 17.83 -9.97
C TRP A 82 -5.00 17.31 -8.58
N ARG A 83 -6.13 16.59 -8.47
CA ARG A 83 -6.67 16.09 -7.22
C ARG A 83 -7.18 14.67 -7.43
N THR A 84 -6.97 13.86 -6.40
CA THR A 84 -7.58 12.53 -6.31
C THR A 84 -8.32 12.45 -4.99
N PHE A 85 -9.53 11.95 -5.02
CA PHE A 85 -10.38 11.70 -3.89
C PHE A 85 -10.55 10.19 -3.76
N LEU A 86 -10.28 9.67 -2.57
CA LEU A 86 -10.52 8.29 -2.20
C LEU A 86 -11.55 8.29 -1.06
N ILE A 87 -12.67 7.61 -1.27
CA ILE A 87 -13.73 7.42 -0.28
C ILE A 87 -13.71 5.95 0.15
N PHE A 88 -13.90 5.67 1.44
CA PHE A 88 -14.12 4.32 1.96
C PHE A 88 -14.86 4.36 3.29
N LEU A 89 -15.42 3.23 3.72
CA LEU A 89 -16.02 3.08 5.05
C LEU A 89 -14.94 2.98 6.14
N SER A 90 -15.11 3.77 7.20
CA SER A 90 -14.33 3.68 8.43
C SER A 90 -14.51 2.30 9.09
N ALA A 91 -13.46 1.80 9.75
CA ALA A 91 -13.55 0.60 10.59
C ALA A 91 -14.33 0.83 11.89
N GLU A 92 -14.37 2.09 12.36
CA GLU A 92 -14.99 2.46 13.63
C GLU A 92 -16.39 3.02 13.37
N ALA A 93 -17.39 2.45 14.07
CA ALA A 93 -18.75 2.96 14.08
C ALA A 93 -18.89 4.20 14.96
N ASP A 94 -19.82 5.07 14.62
CA ASP A 94 -20.23 6.22 15.41
C ASP A 94 -21.09 5.82 16.64
N GLU A 95 -21.52 6.81 17.42
CA GLU A 95 -22.35 6.60 18.62
C GLU A 95 -23.70 5.93 18.30
N ASP A 96 -24.20 6.08 17.07
CA ASP A 96 -25.46 5.52 16.59
C ASP A 96 -25.29 4.13 15.95
N GLY A 97 -24.06 3.61 15.90
CA GLY A 97 -23.71 2.32 15.31
C GLY A 97 -23.59 2.32 13.78
N ASN A 98 -23.52 3.49 13.15
CA ASN A 98 -23.28 3.61 11.71
C ASN A 98 -21.79 3.73 11.42
N PHE A 99 -21.35 3.23 10.28
CA PHE A 99 -19.96 3.36 9.83
C PHE A 99 -19.85 4.60 8.93
N PRO A 100 -19.18 5.68 9.38
CA PRO A 100 -19.01 6.87 8.58
C PRO A 100 -18.06 6.62 7.40
N PHE A 101 -18.17 7.45 6.38
CA PHE A 101 -17.24 7.45 5.27
C PHE A 101 -16.04 8.35 5.58
N ALA A 102 -14.83 7.87 5.32
CA ALA A 102 -13.65 8.69 5.21
C ALA A 102 -13.51 9.21 3.78
N LEU A 103 -13.21 10.49 3.63
CA LEU A 103 -12.81 11.12 2.38
C LEU A 103 -11.35 11.56 2.50
N VAL A 104 -10.50 10.99 1.66
CA VAL A 104 -9.10 11.37 1.53
C VAL A 104 -8.94 12.21 0.27
N GLU A 105 -8.52 13.46 0.42
CA GLU A 105 -8.18 14.33 -0.72
C GLU A 105 -6.66 14.43 -0.87
N PHE A 106 -6.14 13.81 -1.92
CA PHE A 106 -4.75 13.93 -2.35
C PHE A 106 -4.57 15.21 -3.19
N LYS A 107 -3.66 16.07 -2.76
CA LYS A 107 -3.37 17.38 -3.37
C LYS A 107 -2.20 17.26 -4.35
N ARG A 108 -2.32 17.95 -5.50
CA ARG A 108 -1.32 17.91 -6.59
C ARG A 108 -1.02 16.47 -7.02
N SER A 109 -2.09 15.70 -7.23
CA SER A 109 -2.00 14.32 -7.70
C SER A 109 -1.43 14.30 -9.11
N ALA A 110 -0.39 13.49 -9.33
CA ALA A 110 0.27 13.30 -10.61
C ALA A 110 -0.23 12.05 -11.32
N SER A 111 -0.59 10.99 -10.58
CA SER A 111 -1.12 9.75 -11.14
C SER A 111 -1.81 8.90 -10.07
N VAL A 112 -2.78 8.10 -10.48
CA VAL A 112 -3.51 7.16 -9.63
C VAL A 112 -3.55 5.77 -10.29
N LYS A 113 -3.52 4.72 -9.46
CA LYS A 113 -3.86 3.34 -9.84
C LYS A 113 -4.90 2.82 -8.84
N PHE A 114 -5.91 2.12 -9.36
CA PHE A 114 -6.94 1.52 -8.53
C PHE A 114 -7.48 0.25 -9.18
N GLY A 115 -7.67 -0.80 -8.38
CA GLY A 115 -8.11 -2.13 -8.85
C GLY A 115 -7.14 -3.20 -8.38
N SER A 116 -6.69 -4.08 -9.29
CA SER A 116 -5.72 -5.14 -8.96
C SER A 116 -4.41 -4.55 -8.40
N PRO A 117 -3.75 -5.23 -7.44
CA PRO A 117 -4.09 -6.54 -6.84
C PRO A 117 -5.13 -6.49 -5.71
N ASN A 118 -5.67 -7.67 -5.39
CA ASN A 118 -6.52 -7.98 -4.23
C ASN A 118 -5.80 -8.95 -3.28
N ASP A 119 -6.43 -9.32 -2.17
CA ASP A 119 -5.86 -10.23 -1.16
C ASP A 119 -5.39 -11.58 -1.71
N GLU A 120 -6.14 -12.17 -2.64
CA GLU A 120 -5.83 -13.49 -3.23
C GLU A 120 -4.49 -13.48 -3.99
N VAL A 121 -4.13 -12.33 -4.56
CA VAL A 121 -2.88 -12.14 -5.30
C VAL A 121 -1.92 -11.17 -4.61
N PHE A 122 -2.04 -10.98 -3.29
CA PHE A 122 -1.18 -10.10 -2.48
C PHE A 122 0.32 -10.25 -2.79
N ARG A 123 0.77 -11.50 -2.92
CA ARG A 123 2.18 -11.84 -3.19
C ARG A 123 2.68 -11.44 -4.57
N GLY A 124 1.77 -11.09 -5.49
CA GLY A 124 2.09 -10.61 -6.83
C GLY A 124 2.39 -9.11 -6.89
N HIS A 125 2.11 -8.35 -5.83
CA HIS A 125 2.38 -6.92 -5.82
C HIS A 125 3.89 -6.64 -5.87
N PRO A 126 4.38 -5.65 -6.63
CA PRO A 126 5.82 -5.34 -6.74
C PRO A 126 6.52 -4.98 -5.41
N LEU A 127 5.74 -4.58 -4.40
CA LEU A 127 6.23 -4.28 -3.04
C LEU A 127 6.12 -5.46 -2.07
N TYR A 128 5.68 -6.64 -2.52
CA TYR A 128 5.68 -7.84 -1.70
C TYR A 128 7.12 -8.18 -1.26
N GLY A 129 7.30 -8.50 0.03
CA GLY A 129 8.64 -8.65 0.62
C GLY A 129 9.39 -7.33 0.84
N ARG A 130 8.85 -6.19 0.40
CA ARG A 130 9.47 -4.85 0.45
C ARG A 130 8.74 -3.91 1.40
N GLY A 131 8.20 -4.46 2.49
CA GLY A 131 7.52 -3.71 3.54
C GLY A 131 6.04 -3.42 3.29
N LEU A 132 5.46 -3.91 2.20
CA LEU A 132 4.01 -3.83 1.97
C LEU A 132 3.25 -4.56 3.09
N GLU A 133 2.32 -3.85 3.72
CA GLU A 133 1.49 -4.35 4.81
C GLU A 133 0.01 -4.18 4.39
N PRO A 134 -0.79 -5.26 4.37
CA PRO A 134 -2.19 -5.15 4.00
C PRO A 134 -2.94 -4.32 5.07
N TYR A 135 -4.03 -3.66 4.66
CA TYR A 135 -4.88 -2.86 5.54
C TYR A 135 -4.14 -1.77 6.33
N THR A 136 -3.03 -1.27 5.78
CA THR A 136 -2.21 -0.21 6.37
C THR A 136 -2.00 0.89 5.35
N ALA A 137 -2.15 2.15 5.75
CA ALA A 137 -1.77 3.28 4.91
C ALA A 137 -0.25 3.41 4.91
N GLN A 138 0.36 3.38 3.72
CA GLN A 138 1.80 3.43 3.59
C GLN A 138 2.24 4.45 2.54
N ARG A 139 3.48 4.88 2.64
CA ARG A 139 4.18 5.56 1.56
C ARG A 139 5.33 4.70 1.05
N VAL A 140 5.70 4.89 -0.21
CA VAL A 140 6.80 4.16 -0.84
C VAL A 140 8.03 5.06 -0.93
N ILE A 141 9.06 4.72 -0.17
CA ILE A 141 10.38 5.35 -0.30
C ILE A 141 11.09 4.80 -1.54
N ASN A 142 11.96 5.60 -2.16
CA ASN A 142 12.65 5.24 -3.41
C ASN A 142 11.68 4.71 -4.49
N SER A 143 10.55 5.40 -4.67
CA SER A 143 9.48 4.95 -5.56
C SER A 143 9.96 4.88 -7.02
N ALA A 144 10.04 3.65 -7.55
CA ALA A 144 10.31 3.39 -8.96
C ALA A 144 9.22 4.00 -9.85
N TRP A 145 7.97 4.05 -9.37
CA TRP A 145 6.86 4.64 -10.11
C TRP A 145 6.97 6.16 -10.24
N ILE A 146 7.43 6.87 -9.20
CA ILE A 146 7.73 8.31 -9.32
C ILE A 146 8.85 8.54 -10.33
N THR A 147 9.90 7.70 -10.29
CA THR A 147 11.02 7.78 -11.23
C THR A 147 10.56 7.56 -12.68
N GLU A 148 9.69 6.58 -12.90
CA GLU A 148 9.08 6.29 -14.20
C GLU A 148 8.26 7.49 -14.71
N LEU A 149 7.34 8.01 -13.89
CA LEU A 149 6.52 9.17 -14.25
C LEU A 149 7.36 10.41 -14.54
N GLU A 150 8.39 10.67 -13.73
CA GLU A 150 9.32 11.76 -13.95
C GLU A 150 10.04 11.62 -15.30
N ASN A 151 10.55 10.42 -15.59
CA ASN A 151 11.26 10.15 -16.84
C ASN A 151 10.37 10.38 -18.08
N ILE A 152 9.09 9.98 -18.02
CA ILE A 152 8.13 10.25 -19.11
C ILE A 152 7.96 11.76 -19.32
N ASN A 153 7.88 12.54 -18.23
CA ASN A 153 7.61 13.97 -18.29
C ASN A 153 8.84 14.85 -18.61
N LYS A 154 10.06 14.29 -18.59
CA LYS A 154 11.31 15.02 -18.91
C LYS A 154 11.33 15.63 -20.31
N VAL A 155 10.51 15.14 -21.24
CA VAL A 155 10.41 15.67 -22.61
C VAL A 155 9.70 17.02 -22.68
N HIS A 156 8.98 17.42 -21.62
CA HIS A 156 8.24 18.68 -21.59
C HIS A 156 9.19 19.88 -21.44
N HIS A 157 8.99 20.93 -22.25
CA HIS A 157 9.85 22.14 -22.23
C HIS A 157 9.88 22.86 -20.88
N GLY A 158 8.80 22.74 -20.10
CA GLY A 158 8.67 23.27 -18.74
C GLY A 158 8.99 22.25 -17.63
N TYR A 159 9.71 21.17 -17.94
CA TYR A 159 10.11 20.19 -16.92
C TYR A 159 10.89 20.86 -15.79
N SER A 160 10.48 20.56 -14.54
CA SER A 160 11.18 20.97 -13.34
C SER A 160 11.35 19.77 -12.40
N PRO A 161 12.58 19.38 -12.04
CA PRO A 161 12.84 18.26 -11.12
C PRO A 161 12.30 18.54 -9.71
N ASP A 162 12.21 19.81 -9.30
CA ASP A 162 11.73 20.19 -7.97
C ASP A 162 10.25 19.82 -7.76
N MET A 163 9.46 19.84 -8.84
CA MET A 163 8.06 19.42 -8.78
C MET A 163 7.95 17.95 -8.38
N TRP A 164 8.85 17.09 -8.89
CA TRP A 164 8.87 15.65 -8.63
C TRP A 164 9.42 15.29 -7.25
N ARG A 165 10.41 16.05 -6.76
CA ARG A 165 10.98 15.88 -5.41
C ARG A 165 9.96 16.06 -4.29
N SER A 166 8.89 16.84 -4.55
CA SER A 166 7.80 17.08 -3.60
C SER A 166 6.72 15.99 -3.60
N LEU A 167 6.76 15.04 -4.54
CA LEU A 167 5.74 14.01 -4.67
C LEU A 167 6.04 12.80 -3.79
N ILE A 168 4.98 12.20 -3.28
CA ILE A 168 4.98 11.03 -2.42
C ILE A 168 4.10 9.99 -3.09
N HIS A 169 4.58 8.75 -3.11
CA HIS A 169 3.80 7.60 -3.57
C HIS A 169 3.11 6.98 -2.35
N TYR A 170 1.79 7.10 -2.28
CA TYR A 170 0.93 6.50 -1.27
C TYR A 170 0.35 5.18 -1.78
N VAL A 171 0.22 4.20 -0.89
CA VAL A 171 -0.47 2.93 -1.13
C VAL A 171 -1.41 2.63 0.03
N SER A 172 -2.64 2.26 -0.32
CA SER A 172 -3.67 1.79 0.62
C SER A 172 -4.26 0.49 0.09
N TRP A 173 -4.21 -0.54 0.92
CA TRP A 173 -4.65 -1.88 0.56
C TRP A 173 -6.07 -2.16 1.08
N PHE A 174 -6.95 -2.60 0.20
CA PHE A 174 -8.30 -3.08 0.51
C PHE A 174 -8.44 -4.55 0.13
N HIS A 175 -9.52 -5.20 0.59
CA HIS A 175 -9.75 -6.63 0.35
C HIS A 175 -9.75 -6.98 -1.15
N ASP A 176 -10.55 -6.28 -1.94
CA ASP A 176 -10.74 -6.56 -3.38
C ASP A 176 -9.87 -5.71 -4.30
N SER A 177 -9.14 -4.73 -3.76
CA SER A 177 -8.38 -3.78 -4.58
C SER A 177 -7.26 -3.08 -3.82
N THR A 178 -6.29 -2.58 -4.56
CA THR A 178 -5.24 -1.70 -4.06
C THR A 178 -5.43 -0.32 -4.69
N PHE A 179 -5.31 0.71 -3.85
CA PHE A 179 -5.21 2.10 -4.29
C PHE A 179 -3.77 2.56 -4.17
N GLU A 180 -3.21 3.12 -5.24
CA GLU A 180 -1.93 3.81 -5.22
C GLU A 180 -2.09 5.22 -5.81
N CYS A 181 -1.43 6.21 -5.21
CA CYS A 181 -1.46 7.59 -5.69
C CYS A 181 -0.10 8.26 -5.54
N VAL A 182 0.35 8.95 -6.59
CA VAL A 182 1.48 9.87 -6.51
C VAL A 182 0.93 11.29 -6.33
N ALA A 183 1.15 11.89 -5.16
CA ALA A 183 0.64 13.22 -4.83
C ALA A 183 1.58 13.96 -3.88
N ALA A 184 1.43 15.29 -3.76
CA ALA A 184 2.29 16.08 -2.86
C ALA A 184 1.92 15.91 -1.38
N SER A 185 0.62 15.77 -1.09
CA SER A 185 0.10 15.61 0.28
C SER A 185 -1.31 15.04 0.24
N PHE A 186 -1.88 14.72 1.40
CA PHE A 186 -3.28 14.37 1.55
C PHE A 186 -3.91 15.07 2.77
N VAL A 187 -5.23 15.13 2.79
CA VAL A 187 -6.05 15.47 3.97
C VAL A 187 -7.16 14.45 4.11
N VAL A 188 -7.60 14.20 5.35
CA VAL A 188 -8.67 13.23 5.64
C VAL A 188 -9.80 13.94 6.39
N GLU A 189 -11.03 13.68 5.97
CA GLU A 189 -12.26 14.15 6.60
C GLU A 189 -13.20 12.95 6.81
N ILE A 190 -13.96 12.97 7.91
CA ILE A 190 -14.96 11.93 8.24
C ILE A 190 -16.36 12.51 8.04
N PHE A 191 -17.21 11.77 7.33
CA PHE A 191 -18.58 12.16 6.99
C PHE A 191 -19.58 11.10 7.46
N HIS A 192 -20.62 11.56 8.15
CA HIS A 192 -21.78 10.75 8.59
C HIS A 192 -22.93 10.84 7.57
N GLU A 193 -22.61 11.23 6.34
CA GLU A 193 -23.56 11.48 5.26
C GLU A 193 -23.55 10.30 4.27
N SER A 194 -24.57 10.24 3.41
CA SER A 194 -24.58 9.25 2.33
C SER A 194 -23.47 9.50 1.32
N LEU A 195 -23.04 8.43 0.62
CA LEU A 195 -22.08 8.54 -0.47
C LEU A 195 -22.50 9.61 -1.50
N LEU A 196 -23.79 9.69 -1.85
CA LEU A 196 -24.32 10.70 -2.78
C LEU A 196 -24.00 12.13 -2.32
N GLN A 197 -24.19 12.44 -1.04
CA GLN A 197 -23.90 13.77 -0.48
C GLN A 197 -22.39 14.06 -0.50
N ILE A 198 -21.55 13.07 -0.21
CA ILE A 198 -20.09 13.20 -0.30
C ILE A 198 -19.68 13.48 -1.76
N MET A 199 -20.28 12.79 -2.73
CA MET A 199 -20.05 13.05 -4.16
C MET A 199 -20.40 14.50 -4.54
N THR A 200 -21.50 15.05 -4.01
CA THR A 200 -21.86 16.46 -4.21
C THR A 200 -20.80 17.40 -3.62
N ARG A 201 -20.26 17.11 -2.44
CA ARG A 201 -19.18 17.90 -1.85
C ARG A 201 -17.89 17.85 -2.67
N ILE A 202 -17.56 16.70 -3.25
CA ILE A 202 -16.40 16.56 -4.13
C ILE A 202 -16.59 17.37 -5.40
N HIS A 203 -17.79 17.36 -5.99
CA HIS A 203 -18.10 18.18 -7.15
C HIS A 203 -17.76 19.66 -6.92
N ASP A 204 -18.06 20.21 -5.75
CA ASP A 204 -17.76 21.61 -5.40
C ASP A 204 -16.26 21.89 -5.18
N ARG A 205 -15.42 20.84 -5.13
CA ARG A 205 -13.96 20.91 -4.94
C ARG A 205 -13.17 20.67 -6.23
N LEU A 206 -13.83 20.25 -7.32
CA LEU A 206 -13.22 19.98 -8.64
C LEU A 206 -12.93 21.29 -9.39
#